data_AF-A0A7X5HYN8-F1
#
_entry.id   AF-A0A7X5HYN8-F1
#
_cell.length_a   1.000
_cell.length_b   1.000
_cell.length_c   1.000
_cell.angle_alpha   90.00
_cell.angle_beta   90.00
_cell.angle_gamma   90.00
#
_symmetry.space_group_name_H-M   'P 1'
#
loop_
_entity.id
_entity.type
_entity.pdbx_description
1 polymer ?
#
loop_
_entity_poly.entity_id
_entity_poly.type
_entity_poly.pdbx_seq_one_letter_code
_entity_poly.pdbx_strand_id
1 'polypeptide(L)'
;MFSYFDYLLKQLLIEKYPTINTDYEDISGITEKTITEEYRKFLDKVAIKMTIDMFENEDYVKAILKLARIERIIIAFNIIQGIELREIAYLLNTSADSVYSQKNTALKRLKAELANIK
;
A
#
# COMPACT_ATOMS: atom_id res chain seq x y z
N MET A 1 13.62 -2.39 -16.10
CA MET A 1 12.58 -1.46 -16.60
C MET A 1 12.12 -0.65 -15.41
N PHE A 2 12.47 0.63 -15.33
CA PHE A 2 12.01 1.50 -14.24
C PHE A 2 10.50 1.69 -14.40
N SER A 3 9.69 1.26 -13.43
CA SER A 3 8.25 1.46 -13.52
C SER A 3 7.94 2.95 -13.32
N TYR A 4 6.96 3.48 -14.05
CA TYR A 4 6.49 4.86 -13.87
C TYR A 4 6.12 5.14 -12.40
N PHE A 5 5.64 4.12 -11.70
CA PHE A 5 5.38 4.16 -10.27
C PHE A 5 6.65 4.39 -9.43
N ASP A 6 7.77 3.69 -9.72
CA ASP A 6 9.03 3.90 -8.99
C ASP A 6 9.55 5.34 -9.15
N TYR A 7 9.33 5.94 -10.32
CA TYR A 7 9.68 7.34 -10.57
C TYR A 7 8.83 8.30 -9.73
N LEU A 8 7.50 8.14 -9.76
CA LEU A 8 6.57 8.95 -8.96
C LEU A 8 6.83 8.81 -7.45
N LEU A 9 7.09 7.58 -7.01
CA LEU A 9 7.43 7.27 -5.63
C LEU A 9 8.71 7.98 -5.21
N LYS A 10 9.77 7.93 -6.05
CA LYS A 10 11.02 8.64 -5.79
C LYS A 10 10.81 10.15 -5.73
N GLN A 11 10.02 10.74 -6.63
CA GLN A 11 9.72 12.17 -6.56
C GLN A 11 9.03 12.57 -5.25
N LEU A 12 8.00 11.83 -4.85
CA LEU A 12 7.28 12.08 -3.59
C LEU A 12 8.18 12.00 -2.35
N LEU A 13 9.15 11.09 -2.34
CA LEU A 13 10.11 10.95 -1.25
C LEU A 13 11.11 12.11 -1.21
N ILE A 14 11.62 12.55 -2.37
CA ILE A 14 12.55 13.68 -2.49
C ILE A 14 11.88 14.98 -2.02
N GLU A 15 10.61 15.20 -2.37
CA GLU A 15 9.86 16.39 -1.94
C GLU A 15 9.64 16.44 -0.41
N LYS A 16 9.40 15.28 0.23
CA LYS A 16 9.14 15.22 1.67
C LYS A 16 10.40 15.28 2.55
N TYR A 17 11.55 14.90 2.02
CA TYR A 17 12.81 14.83 2.77
C TYR A 17 13.93 15.55 1.99
N PRO A 18 13.91 16.90 1.96
CA PRO A 18 14.82 17.69 1.13
C PRO A 18 16.30 17.64 1.56
N THR A 19 16.63 17.02 2.70
CA THR A 19 17.97 16.99 3.26
C THR A 19 18.39 15.56 3.58
N ILE A 20 19.31 15.00 2.80
CA ILE A 20 20.03 13.78 3.15
C ILE A 20 21.34 14.22 3.78
N ASN A 21 21.41 14.20 5.11
CA ASN A 21 22.67 14.34 5.85
C ASN A 21 23.52 13.08 5.57
N THR A 22 24.71 13.29 5.03
CA THR A 22 25.67 12.24 4.65
C THR A 22 26.48 11.76 5.86
N ASP A 23 25.82 11.08 6.79
CA ASP A 23 26.50 10.21 7.78
C ASP A 23 25.99 8.79 7.57
N TYR A 24 26.79 8.00 6.85
CA TYR A 24 26.42 6.69 6.30
C TYR A 24 27.11 5.52 7.03
N GLU A 25 27.45 5.69 8.31
CA GLU A 25 28.04 4.60 9.11
C GLU A 25 27.03 3.48 9.44
N ASP A 26 25.72 3.73 9.30
CA ASP A 26 24.66 2.82 9.76
C ASP A 26 24.01 1.97 8.62
N ILE A 27 24.45 2.10 7.37
CA ILE A 27 23.81 1.38 6.23
C ILE A 27 24.16 -0.11 6.22
N SER A 28 25.31 -0.51 6.77
CA SER A 28 25.80 -1.90 6.68
C SER A 28 24.91 -2.92 7.41
N GLY A 29 24.03 -2.47 8.32
CA GLY A 29 23.04 -3.32 8.99
C GLY A 29 21.68 -3.41 8.29
N ILE A 30 21.46 -2.62 7.22
CA ILE A 30 20.17 -2.58 6.53
C ILE A 30 20.04 -3.80 5.62
N THR A 31 19.18 -4.73 6.04
CA THR A 31 18.85 -5.91 5.22
C THR A 31 17.77 -5.60 4.20
N GLU A 32 17.73 -6.36 3.10
CA GLU A 32 16.65 -6.29 2.10
C GLU A 32 15.26 -6.48 2.73
N LYS A 33 15.18 -7.31 3.77
CA LYS A 33 13.96 -7.52 4.55
C LYS A 33 13.49 -6.24 5.23
N THR A 34 14.41 -5.52 5.89
CA THR A 34 14.12 -4.23 6.53
C THR A 34 13.61 -3.21 5.51
N ILE A 35 14.27 -3.11 4.36
CA ILE A 35 13.86 -2.21 3.27
C ILE A 35 12.44 -2.56 2.78
N THR A 36 12.17 -3.85 2.57
CA THR A 36 10.86 -4.32 2.10
C THR A 36 9.75 -4.02 3.11
N GLU A 37 10.02 -4.17 4.41
CA GLU A 37 9.06 -3.86 5.46
C GLU A 37 8.77 -2.36 5.55
N GLU A 38 9.79 -1.51 5.50
CA GLU A 38 9.61 -0.05 5.47
C GLU A 38 8.88 0.42 4.22
N TYR A 39 9.20 -0.15 3.06
CA TYR A 39 8.51 0.15 1.83
C TYR A 39 7.02 -0.20 1.89
N ARG A 40 6.67 -1.38 2.45
CA ARG A 40 5.27 -1.77 2.66
C ARG A 40 4.55 -0.83 3.64
N LYS A 41 5.22 -0.30 4.66
CA LYS A 41 4.64 0.73 5.55
C LYS A 41 4.37 2.03 4.79
N PHE A 42 5.26 2.42 3.88
CA PHE A 42 5.04 3.58 3.02
C PHE A 42 3.81 3.37 2.13
N LEU A 43 3.72 2.24 1.43
CA LEU A 43 2.57 1.92 0.57
C LEU A 43 1.25 1.91 1.36
N ASP A 44 1.25 1.41 2.59
CA ASP A 44 0.07 1.43 3.48
C ASP A 44 -0.38 2.86 3.79
N LYS A 45 0.54 3.79 4.05
CA LYS A 45 0.20 5.20 4.28
C LYS A 45 -0.43 5.82 3.03
N VAL A 46 0.09 5.51 1.84
CA VAL A 46 -0.49 5.95 0.57
C VAL A 46 -1.89 5.38 0.40
N ALA A 47 -2.08 4.08 0.64
CA ALA A 47 -3.37 3.40 0.57
C ALA A 47 -4.42 3.99 1.52
N ILE A 48 -4.01 4.30 2.77
CA ILE A 48 -4.86 4.97 3.76
C ILE A 48 -5.30 6.34 3.24
N LYS A 49 -4.36 7.14 2.72
CA LYS A 49 -4.67 8.48 2.22
C LYS A 49 -5.60 8.43 1.00
N MET A 50 -5.33 7.54 0.04
CA MET A 50 -6.21 7.28 -1.11
C MET A 50 -7.63 6.88 -0.67
N THR A 51 -7.75 6.08 0.39
CA THR A 51 -9.05 5.64 0.91
C THR A 51 -9.83 6.81 1.50
N ILE A 52 -9.17 7.62 2.34
CA ILE A 52 -9.77 8.81 2.97
C ILE A 52 -10.19 9.83 1.91
N ASP A 53 -9.37 10.04 0.88
CA ASP A 53 -9.63 11.05 -0.16
C ASP A 53 -10.72 10.61 -1.15
N MET A 54 -10.94 9.30 -1.33
CA MET A 54 -11.95 8.78 -2.25
C MET A 54 -13.36 8.73 -1.65
N PHE A 55 -13.49 8.34 -0.38
CA PHE A 55 -14.79 8.06 0.22
C PHE A 55 -15.23 9.18 1.17
N GLU A 56 -16.33 9.84 0.84
CA GLU A 56 -16.97 10.83 1.72
C GLU A 56 -17.60 10.19 2.96
N ASN A 57 -18.16 8.99 2.81
CA ASN A 57 -18.78 8.28 3.92
C ASN A 57 -17.71 7.60 4.79
N GLU A 58 -17.60 8.08 6.03
CA GLU A 58 -16.63 7.60 7.02
C GLU A 58 -16.77 6.11 7.34
N ASP A 59 -17.94 5.50 7.21
CA ASP A 59 -18.14 4.09 7.53
C ASP A 59 -17.44 3.18 6.51
N TYR A 60 -17.38 3.58 5.23
CA TYR A 60 -16.55 2.90 4.23
C TYR A 60 -15.07 3.02 4.55
N VAL A 61 -14.62 4.21 4.94
CA VAL A 61 -13.24 4.46 5.35
C VAL A 61 -12.89 3.57 6.55
N LYS A 62 -13.73 3.56 7.60
CA LYS A 62 -13.53 2.73 8.80
C LYS A 62 -13.49 1.24 8.46
N ALA A 63 -14.39 0.75 7.61
CA ALA A 63 -14.39 -0.64 7.19
C ALA A 63 -13.09 -1.04 6.48
N ILE A 64 -12.58 -0.20 5.58
CA ILE A 64 -11.30 -0.43 4.89
C ILE A 64 -10.12 -0.37 5.87
N LEU A 65 -10.12 0.58 6.81
CA LEU A 65 -9.03 0.72 7.79
C LEU A 65 -8.91 -0.49 8.73
N LYS A 66 -9.98 -1.25 8.97
CA LYS A 66 -9.95 -2.51 9.74
C LYS A 66 -9.23 -3.67 9.04
N LEU A 67 -9.03 -3.60 7.72
CA LEU A 67 -8.31 -4.64 6.98
C LEU A 67 -6.84 -4.72 7.39
N ALA A 68 -6.20 -5.86 7.13
CA ALA A 68 -4.76 -5.98 7.30
C ALA A 68 -4.01 -5.07 6.32
N ARG A 69 -2.76 -4.70 6.65
CA ARG A 69 -1.92 -3.80 5.83
C ARG A 69 -1.91 -4.17 4.34
N ILE A 70 -1.61 -5.44 4.04
CA ILE A 70 -1.51 -5.91 2.65
C ILE A 70 -2.88 -5.81 1.96
N GLU A 71 -3.95 -6.20 2.66
CA GLU A 71 -5.31 -6.11 2.15
C GLU A 71 -5.71 -4.67 1.84
N ARG A 72 -5.38 -3.71 2.71
CA ARG A 72 -5.62 -2.28 2.48
C ARG A 72 -4.91 -1.78 1.23
N ILE A 73 -3.62 -2.10 1.08
CA ILE A 73 -2.85 -1.71 -0.11
C ILE A 73 -3.51 -2.27 -1.37
N ILE A 74 -3.90 -3.54 -1.36
CA ILE A 74 -4.55 -4.19 -2.50
C ILE A 74 -5.90 -3.54 -2.82
N ILE A 75 -6.73 -3.27 -1.82
CA ILE A 75 -8.04 -2.62 -2.04
C ILE A 75 -7.85 -1.21 -2.58
N ALA A 76 -6.97 -0.41 -1.98
CA ALA A 76 -6.73 0.95 -2.46
C ALA A 76 -6.16 0.95 -3.89
N PHE A 77 -5.18 0.11 -4.17
CA PHE A 77 -4.50 0.19 -5.46
C PHE A 77 -5.34 -0.45 -6.57
N ASN A 78 -5.95 -1.62 -6.32
CA ASN A 78 -6.71 -2.31 -7.35
C ASN A 78 -8.16 -1.83 -7.48
N ILE A 79 -8.87 -1.66 -6.37
CA ILE A 79 -10.31 -1.35 -6.40
C ILE A 79 -10.53 0.15 -6.55
N ILE A 80 -9.78 0.97 -5.81
CA ILE A 80 -9.96 2.44 -5.84
C ILE A 80 -9.24 3.05 -7.04
N GLN A 81 -8.00 2.65 -7.32
CA GLN A 81 -7.17 3.28 -8.36
C GLN A 81 -7.04 2.47 -9.67
N GLY A 82 -7.58 1.24 -9.71
CA GLY A 82 -7.56 0.42 -10.94
C GLY A 82 -6.21 -0.18 -11.34
N ILE A 83 -5.20 -0.16 -10.46
CA ILE A 83 -3.86 -0.72 -10.72
C ILE A 83 -3.96 -2.24 -10.88
N GLU A 84 -3.22 -2.83 -11.82
CA GLU A 84 -3.29 -4.27 -12.06
C GLU A 84 -2.70 -5.08 -10.89
N LEU A 85 -3.25 -6.27 -10.66
CA LEU A 85 -2.78 -7.15 -9.57
C LEU A 85 -1.33 -7.61 -9.75
N ARG A 86 -0.85 -7.70 -11.00
CA ARG A 86 0.55 -8.02 -11.30
C ARG A 86 1.49 -6.88 -10.91
N GLU A 87 1.08 -5.64 -11.17
CA GLU A 87 1.83 -4.46 -10.74
C GLU A 87 1.86 -4.38 -9.22
N ILE A 88 0.73 -4.63 -8.55
CA ILE A 88 0.69 -4.67 -7.07
C ILE A 88 1.57 -5.80 -6.51
N ALA A 89 1.62 -6.97 -7.16
CA ALA A 89 2.51 -8.06 -6.78
C ALA A 89 3.98 -7.66 -6.87
N TYR A 90 4.34 -6.94 -7.94
CA TYR A 90 5.66 -6.35 -8.09
C TYR A 90 5.97 -5.35 -6.97
N LEU A 91 5.05 -4.41 -6.69
CA LEU A 91 5.22 -3.41 -5.61
C LEU A 91 5.33 -4.05 -4.22
N LEU A 92 4.57 -5.12 -3.96
CA LEU A 92 4.62 -5.79 -2.67
C LEU A 92 5.78 -6.78 -2.54
N ASN A 93 6.58 -6.98 -3.60
CA ASN A 93 7.59 -8.02 -3.69
C ASN A 93 7.02 -9.39 -3.28
N THR A 94 5.95 -9.81 -3.96
CA THR A 94 5.25 -11.08 -3.68
C THR A 94 4.67 -11.68 -4.97
N SER A 95 4.11 -12.88 -4.90
CA SER A 95 3.51 -13.54 -6.06
C SER A 95 2.13 -12.98 -6.40
N ALA A 96 1.76 -13.01 -7.68
CA ALA A 96 0.42 -12.64 -8.11
C ALA A 96 -0.66 -13.47 -7.40
N ASP A 97 -0.44 -14.78 -7.24
CA ASP A 97 -1.38 -15.68 -6.53
C ASP A 97 -1.62 -15.25 -5.08
N SER A 98 -0.55 -14.83 -4.38
CA SER A 98 -0.65 -14.26 -3.03
C SER A 98 -1.53 -13.02 -3.03
N VAL A 99 -1.31 -12.10 -3.97
CA VAL A 99 -2.15 -10.88 -4.12
C VAL A 99 -3.60 -11.24 -4.43
N TYR A 100 -3.87 -12.21 -5.32
CA TYR A 100 -5.23 -12.68 -5.60
C TYR A 100 -5.93 -13.25 -4.36
N SER A 101 -5.23 -14.08 -3.59
CA SER A 101 -5.76 -14.67 -2.36
C SER A 101 -6.09 -13.61 -1.31
N GLN A 102 -5.17 -12.65 -1.12
CA GLN A 102 -5.35 -11.53 -0.19
C GLN A 102 -6.49 -10.61 -0.63
N LYS A 103 -6.62 -10.32 -1.94
CA LYS A 103 -7.75 -9.57 -2.50
C LYS A 103 -9.08 -10.24 -2.15
N ASN A 104 -9.19 -11.55 -2.39
CA ASN A 104 -10.42 -12.29 -2.13
C ASN A 104 -10.77 -12.32 -0.63
N THR A 105 -9.77 -12.41 0.23
CA THR A 105 -9.94 -12.36 1.70
C THR A 105 -10.41 -10.98 2.14
N ALA A 106 -9.78 -9.91 1.63
CA ALA A 106 -10.16 -8.53 1.89
C ALA A 106 -11.60 -8.24 1.47
N LEU A 107 -12.01 -8.66 0.27
CA LEU A 107 -13.37 -8.44 -0.24
C LEU A 107 -14.42 -9.18 0.59
N LYS A 108 -14.13 -10.40 1.07
CA LYS A 108 -15.03 -11.13 1.98
C LYS A 108 -15.20 -10.40 3.30
N ARG A 109 -14.10 -9.89 3.88
CA ARG A 109 -14.12 -9.11 5.13
C ARG A 109 -14.89 -7.81 4.96
N LEU A 110 -14.62 -7.06 3.89
CA LEU A 110 -15.36 -5.84 3.57
C LEU A 110 -16.86 -6.13 3.41
N LYS A 111 -17.24 -7.16 2.65
CA LYS A 111 -18.66 -7.51 2.49
C LYS A 111 -19.34 -7.76 3.84
N ALA A 112 -18.67 -8.41 4.78
CA ALA A 112 -19.21 -8.65 6.12
C ALA A 112 -19.32 -7.37 6.96
N GLU A 113 -18.31 -6.50 6.91
CA GLU A 113 -18.32 -5.21 7.61
C GLU A 113 -19.38 -4.26 7.05
N LEU A 114 -19.48 -4.17 5.72
CA LEU A 114 -20.41 -3.27 5.03
C LEU A 114 -21.86 -3.72 5.16
N ALA A 115 -22.13 -5.02 5.33
CA ALA A 115 -23.48 -5.52 5.59
C ALA A 115 -24.09 -5.01 6.91
N ASN A 116 -23.25 -4.47 7.81
CA ASN A 116 -23.69 -3.90 9.08
C ASN A 116 -23.89 -2.37 9.02
N ILE A 117 -23.54 -1.73 7.91
CA ILE A 117 -23.73 -0.29 7.69
C ILE A 117 -25.15 -0.10 7.14
N LYS A 118 -25.97 0.68 7.85
CA LYS A 118 -27.37 0.96 7.52
C LYS A 118 -27.52 2.21 6.67
#